data_AF-A0A455U323-F1
#
_entry.id   AF-A0A455U323-F1
#
_cell.length_a   1.000
_cell.length_b   1.000
_cell.length_c   1.000
_cell.angle_alpha   90.00
_cell.angle_beta   90.00
_cell.angle_gamma   90.00
#
_symmetry.space_group_name_H-M   'P 1'
#
loop_
_entity.id
_entity.type
_entity.pdbx_description
1 polymer ?
#
loop_
_entity_poly.entity_id
_entity_poly.type
_entity_poly.pdbx_seq_one_letter_code
_entity_poly.pdbx_strand_id
1 'polypeptide(L)'
;MNHHDKPLTLLGDLTAADFLANYWQQKPLLIRGAIPDFISPIEADELAGLACEPGVEARLVEEDGPDGPWQVSHGPFDEATFERLPETNWSLLVQAVDHYVPLGGCANG
;
A
#
# COMPACT_ATOMS: atom_id res chain seq x y z
N MET A 1 -33.82 -6.26 -5.19
CA MET A 1 -32.88 -6.74 -4.16
C MET A 1 -31.80 -5.68 -3.98
N ASN A 2 -31.59 -5.21 -2.74
CA ASN A 2 -30.55 -4.23 -2.44
C ASN A 2 -29.17 -4.85 -2.52
N HIS A 3 -28.19 -4.11 -3.03
CA HIS A 3 -26.81 -4.60 -3.19
C HIS A 3 -26.12 -4.89 -1.84
N HIS A 4 -26.66 -4.35 -0.74
CA HIS A 4 -26.06 -4.43 0.60
C HIS A 4 -26.25 -5.80 1.26
N ASP A 5 -27.20 -6.61 0.77
CA ASP A 5 -27.59 -7.89 1.35
C ASP A 5 -26.87 -9.08 0.68
N LYS A 6 -26.00 -8.81 -0.30
CA LYS A 6 -25.20 -9.86 -0.95
C LYS A 6 -23.86 -10.01 -0.22
N PRO A 7 -23.41 -11.26 0.01
CA PRO A 7 -22.09 -11.51 0.55
C PRO A 7 -21.03 -11.03 -0.44
N LEU A 8 -19.99 -10.39 0.09
CA LEU A 8 -18.86 -9.88 -0.67
C LEU A 8 -17.61 -10.65 -0.25
N THR A 9 -16.91 -11.26 -1.21
CA THR A 9 -15.65 -11.98 -0.96
C THR A 9 -14.59 -11.07 -0.33
N LEU A 10 -14.55 -9.79 -0.73
CA LEU A 10 -13.69 -8.77 -0.14
C LEU A 10 -13.92 -8.58 1.37
N LEU A 11 -15.14 -8.86 1.84
CA LEU A 11 -15.54 -8.77 3.24
C LEU A 11 -15.56 -10.13 3.94
N GLY A 12 -14.97 -11.16 3.34
CA GLY A 12 -14.94 -12.52 3.90
C GLY A 12 -16.31 -13.20 3.86
N ASP A 13 -17.03 -13.03 2.75
CA ASP A 13 -18.40 -13.50 2.53
C ASP A 13 -19.44 -12.90 3.49
N LEU A 14 -19.07 -11.81 4.19
CA LEU A 14 -20.02 -10.97 4.91
C LEU A 14 -20.79 -10.08 3.95
N THR A 15 -22.01 -9.75 4.31
CA THR A 15 -22.75 -8.67 3.66
C THR A 15 -22.16 -7.32 4.08
N ALA A 16 -22.34 -6.28 3.25
CA ALA A 16 -21.93 -4.93 3.62
C ALA A 16 -22.64 -4.47 4.91
N ALA A 17 -23.90 -4.86 5.09
CA ALA A 17 -24.67 -4.55 6.30
C ALA A 17 -24.06 -5.17 7.56
N ASP A 18 -23.69 -6.46 7.52
CA ASP A 18 -23.09 -7.17 8.65
C ASP A 18 -21.71 -6.62 9.01
N PHE A 19 -20.90 -6.28 8.00
CA PHE A 19 -19.59 -5.66 8.18
C PHE A 19 -19.70 -4.30 8.87
N LEU A 20 -20.59 -3.43 8.39
CA LEU A 20 -20.80 -2.10 8.95
C LEU A 20 -21.36 -2.16 10.38
N ALA A 21 -22.28 -3.08 10.65
CA ALA A 21 -22.93 -3.19 11.95
C ALA A 21 -22.00 -3.75 13.04
N ASN A 22 -21.10 -4.67 12.70
CA ASN A 22 -20.36 -5.44 13.71
C ASN A 22 -18.84 -5.19 13.71
N TYR A 23 -18.25 -4.65 12.65
CA TYR A 23 -16.79 -4.56 12.51
C TYR A 23 -16.29 -3.15 12.25
N TRP A 24 -16.93 -2.41 11.33
CA TRP A 24 -16.51 -1.06 10.97
C TRP A 24 -16.40 -0.14 12.19
N GLN A 25 -15.21 0.43 12.39
CA GLN A 25 -14.85 1.30 13.53
C GLN A 25 -15.08 0.70 14.94
N GLN A 26 -15.28 -0.61 15.05
CA GLN A 26 -15.53 -1.28 16.34
C GLN A 26 -14.40 -2.25 16.71
N LYS A 27 -14.02 -3.13 15.78
CA LYS A 27 -12.98 -4.15 16.03
C LYS A 27 -12.24 -4.53 14.74
N PRO A 28 -10.95 -4.88 14.83
CA PRO A 28 -10.21 -5.38 13.68
C PRO A 28 -10.80 -6.70 13.17
N LEU A 29 -10.78 -6.89 11.85
CA LEU A 29 -11.21 -8.11 11.17
C LEU A 29 -10.11 -8.54 10.18
N LEU A 30 -9.59 -9.75 10.34
CA LEU A 30 -8.64 -10.35 9.40
C LEU A 30 -9.41 -11.24 8.41
N ILE A 31 -9.37 -10.88 7.13
CA ILE A 31 -9.97 -11.65 6.04
C ILE A 31 -8.85 -12.27 5.21
N ARG A 32 -8.74 -13.60 5.25
CA ARG A 32 -7.72 -14.33 4.48
C ARG A 32 -8.21 -14.49 3.04
N GLY A 33 -7.39 -14.11 2.06
CA GLY A 33 -7.74 -14.23 0.65
C GLY A 33 -8.87 -13.29 0.21
N ALA A 34 -9.00 -12.11 0.84
CA ALA A 34 -10.02 -11.11 0.50
C ALA A 34 -9.97 -10.66 -0.98
N ILE A 35 -8.76 -10.67 -1.56
CA ILE A 35 -8.53 -10.40 -2.97
C ILE A 35 -7.80 -11.62 -3.53
N PRO A 36 -8.53 -12.58 -4.15
CA PRO A 36 -7.91 -13.72 -4.80
C PRO A 36 -7.04 -13.25 -5.96
N ASP A 37 -5.89 -13.92 -6.16
CA ASP A 37 -4.97 -13.67 -7.26
C ASP A 37 -4.55 -12.19 -7.39
N PHE A 38 -4.35 -11.51 -6.26
CA PHE A 38 -3.90 -10.12 -6.23
C PHE A 38 -2.52 -9.98 -6.90
N ILE A 39 -2.49 -9.17 -7.97
CA ILE A 39 -1.29 -8.73 -8.66
C ILE A 39 -1.11 -7.26 -8.33
N SER A 40 0.09 -6.87 -7.90
CA SER A 40 0.39 -5.46 -7.65
C SER A 40 0.25 -4.66 -8.94
N PRO A 41 -0.46 -3.51 -8.95
CA PRO A 41 -0.59 -2.67 -10.14
C PRO A 41 0.67 -1.84 -10.43
N ILE A 42 1.66 -1.85 -9.52
CA ILE A 42 2.92 -1.12 -9.63
C ILE A 42 4.07 -2.01 -9.12
N GLU A 43 5.18 -1.98 -9.85
CA GLU A 43 6.40 -2.68 -9.47
C GLU A 43 7.25 -1.85 -8.48
N ALA A 44 8.17 -2.50 -7.76
CA ALA A 44 9.00 -1.84 -6.76
C ALA A 44 9.86 -0.69 -7.35
N ASP A 45 10.44 -0.92 -8.52
CA ASP A 45 11.28 0.07 -9.22
C ASP A 45 10.46 1.29 -9.68
N GLU A 46 9.22 1.06 -10.12
CA GLU A 46 8.30 2.15 -10.51
C GLU A 46 7.90 2.98 -9.28
N LEU A 47 7.65 2.32 -8.14
CA LEU A 47 7.34 3.00 -6.88
C LEU A 47 8.53 3.84 -6.38
N ALA A 48 9.75 3.32 -6.49
CA ALA A 48 10.97 4.06 -6.16
C ALA A 48 11.16 5.27 -7.09
N GLY A 49 10.90 5.11 -8.38
CA GLY A 49 10.89 6.21 -9.35
C GLY A 49 9.90 7.31 -8.98
N LEU A 50 8.67 6.95 -8.60
CA LEU A 50 7.67 7.91 -8.12
C LEU A 50 8.14 8.67 -6.87
N ALA A 51 8.89 8.03 -5.99
CA ALA A 51 9.42 8.66 -4.78
C ALA A 51 10.51 9.72 -5.05
N CYS A 52 11.09 9.74 -6.26
CA CYS A 52 12.03 10.75 -6.72
C CYS A 52 11.34 11.98 -7.34
N GLU A 53 10.07 11.88 -7.70
CA GLU A 53 9.36 12.95 -8.41
C GLU A 53 9.07 14.15 -7.49
N PRO A 54 9.36 15.38 -7.93
CA PRO A 54 9.10 16.57 -7.13
C PRO A 54 7.59 16.78 -6.94
N GLY A 55 7.16 16.86 -5.69
CA GLY A 55 5.75 17.01 -5.31
C GLY A 55 5.05 15.70 -4.93
N VAL A 56 5.72 14.56 -5.08
CA VAL A 56 5.27 13.30 -4.49
C VAL A 56 5.71 13.24 -3.03
N GLU A 57 4.75 13.02 -2.13
CA GLU A 57 5.06 12.78 -0.72
C GLU A 57 5.56 11.35 -0.53
N ALA A 58 6.86 11.21 -0.31
CA ALA A 58 7.52 9.94 0.00
C ALA A 58 8.22 9.99 1.36
N ARG A 59 8.26 8.84 2.03
CA ARG A 59 8.94 8.66 3.31
C ARG A 59 9.72 7.35 3.31
N LEU A 60 10.96 7.41 3.76
CA LEU A 60 11.83 6.27 3.95
C LEU A 60 12.07 6.08 5.44
N VAL A 61 11.79 4.89 5.95
CA VAL A 61 12.03 4.52 7.33
C VAL A 61 13.13 3.46 7.35
N GLU A 62 14.26 3.79 7.96
CA GLU A 62 15.42 2.91 8.13
C GLU A 62 15.49 2.49 9.60
N GLU A 63 15.54 1.18 9.89
CA GLU A 63 15.69 0.70 11.28
C GLU A 63 17.03 1.11 11.87
N ASP A 64 18.10 1.05 11.09
CA ASP A 64 19.46 1.48 11.46
C ASP A 64 19.96 2.51 10.43
N GLY A 65 19.56 3.76 10.59
CA GLY A 65 19.94 4.85 9.69
C GLY A 65 21.28 5.50 10.06
N PRO A 66 21.82 6.36 9.18
CA PRO A 66 23.07 7.10 9.42
C PRO A 66 23.04 7.99 10.68
N ASP A 67 21.87 8.50 11.06
CA ASP A 67 21.68 9.37 12.23
C ASP A 67 21.24 8.57 13.49
N GLY A 68 21.01 7.27 13.35
CA GLY A 68 20.62 6.38 14.45
C GLY A 68 19.43 5.47 14.13
N PRO A 69 18.91 4.78 15.16
CA PRO A 69 17.83 3.81 14.96
C PRO A 69 16.49 4.49 14.65
N TRP A 70 15.66 3.85 13.82
CA TRP A 70 14.35 4.33 13.36
C TRP A 70 14.41 5.72 12.71
N GLN A 71 15.38 5.90 11.82
CA GLN A 71 15.52 7.12 11.06
C GLN A 71 14.39 7.26 10.04
N VAL A 72 13.85 8.48 9.95
CA VAL A 72 12.81 8.82 9.00
C VAL A 72 13.29 9.95 8.10
N SER A 73 13.41 9.65 6.81
CA SER A 73 13.75 10.62 5.77
C SER A 73 12.51 10.93 4.94
N HIS A 74 12.38 12.17 4.50
CA HIS A 74 11.27 12.62 3.64
C HIS A 74 11.82 12.96 2.26
N GLY A 75 11.09 12.55 1.22
CA GLY A 75 11.46 12.79 -0.16
C GLY A 75 11.32 14.27 -0.58
N PRO A 76 11.61 14.58 -1.85
CA PRO A 76 11.96 13.62 -2.91
C PRO A 76 13.33 12.95 -2.67
N PHE A 77 13.44 11.68 -3.03
CA PHE A 77 14.70 10.93 -2.96
C PHE A 77 15.45 10.97 -4.29
N ASP A 78 16.68 10.47 -4.29
CA ASP A 78 17.48 10.25 -5.49
C ASP A 78 17.95 8.80 -5.58
N GLU A 79 18.49 8.41 -6.73
CA GLU A 79 19.03 7.06 -6.94
C GLU A 79 20.11 6.70 -5.91
N ALA A 80 20.96 7.67 -5.54
CA ALA A 80 22.02 7.49 -4.55
C ALA A 80 21.48 7.12 -3.15
N THR A 81 20.29 7.60 -2.79
CA THR A 81 19.60 7.21 -1.56
C THR A 81 19.28 5.73 -1.56
N PHE A 82 18.75 5.20 -2.68
CA PHE A 82 18.39 3.79 -2.82
C PHE A 82 19.62 2.88 -2.95
N GLU A 83 20.67 3.33 -3.64
CA GLU A 83 21.93 2.59 -3.76
C GLU A 83 22.65 2.38 -2.41
N ARG A 84 22.46 3.29 -1.46
CA ARG A 84 23.03 3.18 -0.10
C ARG A 84 22.27 2.17 0.77
N LEU A 85 21.00 1.88 0.47
CA LEU A 85 20.16 1.09 1.36
C LEU A 85 20.66 -0.35 1.48
N PRO A 86 20.62 -0.93 2.70
CA PRO A 86 20.92 -2.34 2.89
C PRO A 86 19.87 -3.24 2.21
N GLU A 87 20.16 -4.54 2.09
CA GLU A 87 19.21 -5.51 1.51
C GLU A 87 17.92 -5.65 2.32
N THR A 88 17.93 -5.31 3.61
CA THR A 88 16.81 -5.52 4.56
C THR A 88 16.68 -4.34 5.54
N ASN A 89 15.63 -4.35 6.38
CA ASN A 89 15.46 -3.42 7.53
C ASN A 89 15.16 -1.95 7.17
N TRP A 90 14.49 -1.72 6.05
CA TRP A 90 13.92 -0.42 5.71
C TRP A 90 12.56 -0.58 5.04
N SER A 91 11.79 0.51 4.94
CA SER A 91 10.52 0.54 4.23
C SER A 91 10.30 1.89 3.57
N LEU A 92 9.95 1.88 2.29
CA LEU A 92 9.54 3.05 1.53
C LEU A 92 8.01 3.16 1.54
N LEU A 93 7.51 4.35 1.87
CA LEU A 93 6.10 4.70 1.83
C LEU A 93 5.92 5.86 0.84
N VAL A 94 5.13 5.65 -0.19
CA VAL A 94 4.75 6.69 -1.16
C VAL A 94 3.25 6.95 -1.01
N GLN A 95 2.88 8.22 -0.85
CA GLN A 95 1.49 8.63 -0.66
C GLN A 95 0.81 8.87 -2.00
N ALA A 96 -0.52 8.70 -2.01
CA ALA A 96 -1.40 9.01 -3.15
C ALA A 96 -0.99 8.34 -4.48
N VAL A 97 -0.46 7.11 -4.42
CA VAL A 97 -0.04 6.34 -5.60
C VAL A 97 -1.20 6.13 -6.59
N ASP A 98 -2.45 6.07 -6.09
CA ASP A 98 -3.66 5.95 -6.91
C ASP A 98 -3.90 7.14 -7.85
N HIS A 99 -3.31 8.31 -7.58
CA HIS A 99 -3.37 9.46 -8.50
C HIS A 99 -2.39 9.33 -9.67
N TYR A 100 -1.30 8.57 -9.49
CA TYR A 100 -0.21 8.45 -10.46
C TYR A 100 -0.29 7.16 -11.29
N VAL A 101 -0.83 6.09 -10.70
CA VAL A 101 -1.01 4.79 -11.35
C VAL A 101 -2.48 4.62 -11.77
N PRO A 102 -2.81 4.72 -13.07
CA PRO A 102 -4.16 4.40 -13.51
C PRO A 102 -4.45 2.91 -13.25
N LEU A 103 -5.60 2.60 -12.65
CA LEU A 103 -6.11 1.24 -12.35
C LEU A 103 -6.42 0.37 -13.60
N GLY A 104 -5.74 0.59 -14.73
CA GLY A 104 -6.04 -0.03 -16.02
C GLY A 104 -5.51 -1.46 -16.20
N GLY A 105 -4.79 -2.03 -15.24
CA GLY A 105 -4.05 -3.30 -15.43
C GLY A 105 -4.82 -4.59 -15.13
N CYS A 106 -5.88 -4.58 -14.33
CA CYS A 106 -6.50 -5.82 -13.82
C CYS A 106 -7.49 -6.50 -14.79
N ALA A 107 -7.52 -6.11 -16.06
CA ALA A 107 -8.38 -6.71 -17.07
C ALA A 107 -7.54 -7.29 -18.21
N ASN A 108 -6.84 -8.41 -17.98
CA ASN A 108 -6.54 -9.45 -18.97
C ASN A 108 -5.85 -10.63 -18.28
N GLY A 109 -6.61 -11.71 -18.06
CA GLY A 109 -6.16 -13.00 -17.52
C GLY A 109 -7.35 -13.89 -17.20
#